data_AF-A0A1W6K0J9-F1
#
_entry.id   AF-A0A1W6K0J9-F1
#
_cell.length_a   1.000
_cell.length_b   1.000
_cell.length_c   1.000
_cell.angle_alpha   90.00
_cell.angle_beta   90.00
_cell.angle_gamma   90.00
#
_symmetry.space_group_name_H-M   'P 1'
#
loop_
_entity.id
_entity.type
_entity.pdbx_description
1 polymer ?
#
loop_
_entity_poly.entity_id
_entity_poly.type
_entity_poly.pdbx_seq_one_letter_code
_entity_poly.pdbx_strand_id
1 'polypeptide(L)' 'MKSVFGTIILQSAGIFSITKNRNQAEKDLIIARKIYPDFKISLLDLSIIEDKLKVIDIDPDLADLNEGFIILVEVPDNIG' A
#
# COMPACT_ATOMS: atom_id res chain seq x y z
N MET A 1 29.72 11.58 9.71
CA MET A 1 29.37 11.38 8.29
C MET A 1 28.24 12.35 7.95
N LYS A 2 28.34 13.09 6.84
CA LYS A 2 27.32 14.04 6.39
C LYS A 2 26.62 13.49 5.13
N SER A 3 25.31 13.30 5.28
CA SER A 3 24.22 13.25 4.29
C SER A 3 24.02 12.05 3.36
N VAL A 4 22.73 11.89 3.00
CA VAL A 4 22.09 11.17 1.87
C VAL A 4 21.59 9.74 2.12
N PHE A 5 20.41 9.62 2.75
CA PHE A 5 19.35 8.68 2.35
C PHE A 5 18.05 9.38 2.75
N GLY A 6 17.38 10.04 1.81
CA GLY A 6 16.19 9.48 1.18
C GLY A 6 15.00 9.72 2.12
N THR A 7 13.91 10.31 1.62
CA THR A 7 12.66 10.53 2.37
C THR A 7 12.37 9.38 3.34
N ILE A 8 11.81 9.68 4.51
CA ILE A 8 11.24 8.67 5.40
C ILE A 8 10.13 7.98 4.60
N ILE A 9 10.48 7.03 3.73
CA ILE A 9 9.55 6.05 3.19
C ILE A 9 9.01 5.42 4.44
N LEU A 10 7.71 5.54 4.67
CA LEU A 10 7.04 4.98 5.84
C LEU A 10 7.51 3.53 6.00
N GLN A 11 8.49 3.29 6.88
CA GLN A 11 9.00 1.94 7.19
C GLN A 11 7.90 1.03 7.75
N SER A 12 6.75 1.63 8.03
CA SER A 12 5.51 1.07 8.52
C SER A 12 4.52 0.62 7.44
N ALA A 13 4.79 0.79 6.13
CA ALA A 13 3.82 0.42 5.10
C ALA A 13 4.47 -0.32 3.91
N GLY A 14 3.74 -1.28 3.33
CA GLY A 14 4.22 -2.09 2.23
C GLY A 14 3.09 -2.59 1.34
N ILE A 15 3.43 -2.91 0.08
CA ILE A 15 2.47 -3.33 -0.92
C ILE A 15 2.47 -4.85 -1.05
N PHE A 16 1.30 -5.45 -0.87
CA PHE A 16 1.13 -6.89 -0.93
C PHE A 16 0.80 -7.39 -2.33
N SER A 17 -0.07 -6.67 -3.06
CA SER A 17 -0.52 -7.05 -4.40
C SER A 17 -0.91 -5.82 -5.21
N ILE A 18 -0.70 -5.89 -6.53
CA ILE A 18 -1.14 -4.91 -7.52
C ILE A 18 -1.88 -5.68 -8.61
N THR A 19 -3.13 -5.31 -8.89
CA THR A 19 -3.94 -6.00 -9.89
C THR A 19 -4.94 -5.05 -10.56
N LYS A 20 -5.22 -5.24 -11.84
CA LYS A 20 -6.27 -4.47 -12.53
C LYS A 20 -7.67 -5.06 -12.34
N ASN A 21 -7.77 -6.26 -11.78
CA ASN A 21 -9.05 -6.96 -11.62
C ASN A 21 -9.56 -6.84 -10.19
N ARG A 22 -10.71 -6.18 -10.02
CA ARG A 22 -11.36 -5.99 -8.72
C ARG A 22 -11.63 -7.29 -7.98
N ASN A 23 -12.13 -8.32 -8.68
CA ASN A 23 -12.42 -9.62 -8.07
C ASN A 23 -11.15 -10.30 -7.56
N GLN A 24 -10.02 -10.08 -8.23
CA GLN A 24 -8.74 -10.59 -7.74
C GLN A 24 -8.26 -9.77 -6.53
N ALA A 25 -8.41 -8.44 -6.58
CA ALA A 25 -8.04 -7.56 -5.48
C ALA A 25 -8.80 -7.91 -4.18
N GLU A 26 -10.10 -8.21 -4.28
CA GLU A 26 -10.90 -8.63 -3.13
C GLU A 26 -10.44 -9.97 -2.54
N LYS A 27 -10.01 -10.93 -3.39
CA LYS A 27 -9.41 -12.18 -2.91
C LYS A 27 -8.07 -11.93 -2.22
N ASP A 28 -7.24 -11.10 -2.82
CA ASP A 28 -5.92 -10.75 -2.28
C ASP A 28 -6.05 -10.01 -0.95
N LEU A 29 -7.07 -9.15 -0.79
CA LEU A 29 -7.40 -8.50 0.48
C LEU A 29 -7.71 -9.52 1.58
N ILE A 30 -8.54 -10.53 1.28
CA ILE A 30 -8.89 -11.59 2.23
C ILE A 30 -7.65 -12.40 2.61
N ILE A 31 -6.78 -12.69 1.64
CA ILE A 31 -5.53 -13.42 1.88
C ILE A 31 -4.58 -12.58 2.75
N ALA A 32 -4.37 -11.31 2.41
CA ALA A 32 -3.50 -10.40 3.16
C ALA A 32 -3.95 -10.26 4.62
N ARG A 33 -5.27 -10.13 4.87
CA ARG A 33 -5.84 -10.10 6.24
C ARG A 33 -5.59 -11.38 7.04
N LYS A 34 -5.47 -12.54 6.37
CA LYS A 34 -5.14 -13.81 7.04
C LYS A 34 -3.64 -13.93 7.34
N ILE A 35 -2.79 -13.43 6.44
CA ILE A 35 -1.33 -13.50 6.59
C ILE A 35 -0.83 -12.47 7.62
N TYR A 36 -1.43 -11.29 7.62
CA TYR A 36 -1.04 -10.16 8.47
C TYR A 36 -2.20 -9.71 9.38
N PRO A 37 -2.64 -10.56 10.33
CA PRO A 37 -3.80 -10.29 11.18
C PRO A 37 -3.61 -9.08 12.10
N ASP A 38 -2.36 -8.78 12.48
CA ASP A 38 -2.01 -7.68 13.38
C ASP A 38 -1.74 -6.36 12.64
N PHE A 39 -1.86 -6.34 11.31
CA PHE A 39 -1.61 -5.17 10.48
C PHE A 39 -2.91 -4.59 9.94
N LYS A 40 -2.87 -3.29 9.61
CA LYS A 40 -3.95 -2.62 8.91
C LYS A 40 -3.84 -2.93 7.42
N ILE A 41 -4.83 -3.64 6.89
CA ILE A 41 -4.89 -4.02 5.47
C ILE A 41 -5.96 -3.19 4.75
N SER A 42 -5.52 -2.43 3.75
CA SER A 42 -6.35 -1.53 2.96
C SER A 42 -6.36 -1.96 1.49
N LEU A 43 -7.52 -1.91 0.83
CA LEU A 43 -7.65 -2.02 -0.61
C LEU A 43 -7.78 -0.60 -1.16
N LEU A 44 -6.83 -0.19 -1.99
CA LEU A 44 -6.76 1.12 -2.61
C LEU A 44 -7.12 1.01 -4.09
N ASP A 45 -7.91 1.95 -4.59
CA ASP A 45 -8.30 2.05 -6.00
C ASP A 45 -7.55 3.20 -6.67
N LEU A 46 -6.66 2.88 -7.61
CA LEU A 46 -5.81 3.87 -8.29
C LEU A 46 -6.60 4.83 -9.18
N SER A 47 -7.88 4.54 -9.46
CA SER A 47 -8.77 5.51 -10.13
C SER A 47 -9.18 6.67 -9.21
N ILE A 48 -9.04 6.52 -7.89
CA ILE A 48 -9.30 7.55 -6.89
C ILE A 48 -7.98 8.29 -6.61
N ILE A 49 -8.00 9.61 -6.78
CA ILE A 49 -6.79 10.45 -6.64
C ILE A 49 -6.18 10.34 -5.24
N GLU A 50 -7.01 10.32 -4.19
CA GLU A 50 -6.56 10.22 -2.80
C GLU A 50 -5.81 8.90 -2.53
N ASP A 51 -6.37 7.78 -2.99
CA ASP A 51 -5.76 6.46 -2.90
C ASP A 51 -4.45 6.40 -3.70
N LYS A 52 -4.44 7.00 -4.89
CA LYS A 52 -3.25 7.09 -5.74
C LYS A 52 -2.12 7.87 -5.06
N LEU A 53 -2.42 9.03 -4.46
CA LEU A 53 -1.43 9.81 -3.73
C LEU A 53 -0.84 9.01 -2.58
N LYS A 54 -1.68 8.31 -1.82
CA LYS A 54 -1.23 7.45 -0.72
C LYS A 54 -0.29 6.34 -1.19
N VAL A 55 -0.57 5.71 -2.34
CA VAL A 55 0.31 4.71 -2.93
C VAL A 55 1.66 5.32 -3.33
N ILE A 56 1.65 6.48 -3.97
CA ILE A 56 2.87 7.17 -4.43
C ILE A 56 3.76 7.61 -3.26
N ASP A 57 3.15 8.03 -2.15
CA ASP A 57 3.88 8.41 -0.93
C ASP A 57 4.63 7.20 -0.32
N ILE A 58 4.13 5.99 -0.56
CA ILE A 58 4.71 4.73 -0.05
C ILE A 58 5.75 4.20 -1.03
N ASP A 59 5.42 4.18 -2.32
CA ASP A 59 6.31 3.76 -3.39
C ASP A 59 6.15 4.70 -4.60
N PRO A 60 7.09 5.66 -4.77
CA PRO A 60 7.07 6.60 -5.88
C PRO A 60 7.12 5.95 -7.26
N ASP A 61 7.63 4.72 -7.38
CA ASP A 61 7.73 4.00 -8.66
C ASP A 61 6.34 3.62 -9.20
N LEU A 62 5.30 3.66 -8.35
CA LEU A 62 3.92 3.38 -8.73
C LEU A 62 3.17 4.60 -9.27
N ALA A 63 3.81 5.77 -9.36
CA ALA A 63 3.21 6.97 -9.92
C ALA A 63 2.72 6.80 -11.37
N ASP A 64 3.39 5.92 -12.13
CA ASP A 64 3.08 5.61 -13.52
C ASP A 64 1.80 4.77 -13.69
N LEU A 65 1.29 4.16 -12.61
CA LEU A 65 0.04 3.41 -12.65
C LEU A 65 -1.16 4.36 -12.57
N ASN A 66 -2.03 4.30 -13.57
CA ASN A 66 -3.24 5.13 -13.67
C ASN A 66 -4.53 4.40 -13.31
N GLU A 67 -4.49 3.08 -13.22
CA GLU A 67 -5.65 2.23 -12.98
C GLU A 67 -5.23 0.94 -12.29
N GLY A 68 -6.16 0.37 -11.53
CA GLY A 68 -5.97 -0.88 -10.82
C GLY A 68 -6.16 -0.72 -9.33
N PHE A 69 -5.88 -1.82 -8.64
CA PHE A 69 -6.14 -2.00 -7.23
C PHE A 69 -4.87 -2.43 -6.54
N ILE A 70 -4.61 -1.86 -5.37
CA ILE A 70 -3.44 -2.15 -4.56
C ILE A 70 -3.88 -2.61 -3.18
N ILE A 71 -3.28 -3.70 -2.71
CA ILE A 71 -3.40 -4.13 -1.33
C ILE A 71 -2.24 -3.54 -0.55
N LEU A 72 -2.56 -2.62 0.34
CA LEU A 72 -1.61 -1.98 1.23
C LEU A 72 -1.66 -2.62 2.62
N VAL A 73 -0.47 -2.88 3.17
CA VAL A 73 -0.26 -3.40 4.52
C VAL A 73 0.45 -2.32 5.32
N GLU A 74 -0.16 -1.86 6.40
CA GLU A 74 0.35 -0.79 7.26
C GLU A 74 0.48 -1.30 8.70
N VAL A 75 1.55 -0.92 9.39
CA VAL A 75 1.67 -1.08 10.85
C VAL A 75 0.56 -0.25 11.47
N PRO A 76 -0.23 -0.82 12.40
CA PRO A 76 -1.30 -0.08 13.05
C PRO A 76 -0.72 1.09 13.86
N ASP A 77 -1.46 2.21 13.90
CA ASP A 77 -1.04 3.44 14.59
C ASP A 77 -0.88 3.29 16.12
N ASN A 78 -1.21 2.13 16.69
CA ASN A 78 -1.07 1.83 18.12
C ASN A 78 0.32 1.26 18.44
N ILE A 79 1.30 2.14 18.62
CA ILE A 79 2.40 1.88 19.55
C ILE A 79 1.95 2.44 20.90
N GLY A 80 1.25 1.61 21.66
CA GLY A 80 0.95 1.84 23.08
C GLY A 80 2.10 1.36 23.96
#